data_AF-A0A943AWD1-F1
#
_entry.id   AF-A0A943AWD1-F1
#
_cell.length_a   1.000
_cell.length_b   1.000
_cell.length_c   1.000
_cell.angle_alpha   90.00
_cell.angle_beta   90.00
_cell.angle_gamma   90.00
#
_symmetry.space_group_name_H-M   'P 1'
#
loop_
_entity.id
_entity.type
_entity.pdbx_description
1 polymer ?
#
loop_
_entity_poly.entity_id
_entity_poly.type
_entity_poly.pdbx_seq_one_letter_code
_entity_poly.pdbx_strand_id
1 'polypeptide(L)'
;MSLTQSAERTALNKLIDYLDDNPQENIDKIMDLVNKLVPNRVFPVQREAFTNVIKSRGNWYDLIMRVFSLNPQMRTKLLKTLIVDANLLAWPEQEKNREKYQCNVPWAILLDPTSACNLHCTGCWAAEYGYKQNLSFEDIDSIVTQGKELGTHIYIYTGGEPLVRKHDLIRICEKHQDCVFLCFTNSTLIDEAFCDDMIRVGNFVPAISAEGNEHTTDARRGEGTYAKIEHAMKLLRERDLPFGISTCWTSANADTVATEENMDWMIGEGALFCWYFHFMPVGRNATSELMPTPEQREHMYHFIREMREKKPLFTLDFQNDGEFVGGCIAGGRRYLHINAAGDVEPCVFIHYSNANIHDVSLLDALRSPLFMKYYENMPFNDNYLKPCPMLENPDVLPKLVAESGAMSTDLIEKESPEQLREKTQAAAEAWSPVADRIWNDSDDPLYAKRHEDKSQGMADSDMHKFEKQGRILKYGD
;
A
#
# COMPACT_ATOMS: atom_id res chain seq x y z
N MET A 1 27.21 2.76 4.05
CA MET A 1 26.79 2.06 5.28
C MET A 1 27.91 2.16 6.31
N SER A 2 27.62 2.52 7.56
CA SER A 2 28.63 2.53 8.63
C SER A 2 28.98 1.12 9.08
N LEU A 3 30.15 0.92 9.71
CA LEU A 3 30.55 -0.39 10.27
C LEU A 3 29.51 -0.91 11.30
N THR A 4 28.89 -0.01 12.06
CA THR A 4 27.83 -0.33 13.03
C THR A 4 26.57 -0.87 12.33
N GLN A 5 26.08 -0.20 11.28
CA GLN A 5 24.91 -0.67 10.52
C GLN A 5 25.15 -2.04 9.86
N SER A 6 26.35 -2.29 9.35
CA SER A 6 26.69 -3.59 8.76
C SER A 6 26.67 -4.71 9.82
N ALA A 7 27.10 -4.43 11.05
CA ALA A 7 27.06 -5.38 12.14
C ALA A 7 25.61 -5.64 12.61
N GLU A 8 24.80 -4.59 12.75
CA GLU A 8 23.37 -4.66 13.07
C GLU A 8 22.60 -5.50 12.03
N ARG A 9 22.79 -5.21 10.73
CA ARG A 9 22.21 -6.00 9.64
C ARG A 9 22.59 -7.47 9.74
N THR A 10 23.86 -7.77 9.97
CA THR A 10 24.34 -9.15 10.09
C THR A 10 23.70 -9.87 11.28
N ALA A 11 23.58 -9.19 12.42
CA ALA A 11 22.96 -9.75 13.62
C ALA A 11 21.46 -10.02 13.41
N LEU A 12 20.72 -9.07 12.83
CA LEU A 12 19.30 -9.23 12.52
C LEU A 12 19.06 -10.33 11.47
N ASN A 13 19.89 -10.41 10.43
CA ASN A 13 19.80 -11.49 9.44
C ASN A 13 20.03 -12.87 10.08
N LYS A 14 20.95 -12.99 11.05
CA LYS A 14 21.12 -14.24 11.82
C LYS A 14 19.90 -14.59 12.67
N LEU A 15 19.12 -13.61 13.13
CA LEU A 15 17.85 -13.89 13.81
C LEU A 15 16.81 -14.46 12.85
N ILE A 16 16.76 -13.95 11.62
CA ILE A 16 15.92 -14.54 10.57
C ILE A 16 16.38 -15.96 10.25
N ASP A 17 17.68 -16.20 10.08
CA ASP A 17 18.22 -17.55 9.86
C ASP A 17 17.87 -18.51 11.02
N TYR A 18 18.05 -18.06 12.26
CA TYR A 18 17.66 -18.81 13.45
C TYR A 18 16.17 -19.16 13.44
N LEU A 19 15.31 -18.22 13.07
CA LEU A 19 13.88 -18.49 12.99
C LEU A 19 13.54 -19.45 11.84
N ASP A 20 14.17 -19.29 10.68
CA ASP A 20 13.98 -20.13 9.49
C ASP A 20 14.37 -21.60 9.71
N ASP A 21 15.39 -21.86 10.54
CA ASP A 21 15.87 -23.22 10.83
C ASP A 21 14.81 -24.09 11.53
N ASN A 22 14.07 -23.52 12.49
CA ASN A 22 12.97 -24.20 13.18
C ASN A 22 11.91 -23.19 13.68
N PRO A 23 11.00 -22.73 12.81
CA PRO A 23 10.06 -21.66 13.13
C PRO A 23 9.20 -21.97 14.35
N GLN A 24 8.74 -23.22 14.51
CA GLN A 24 7.85 -23.61 15.61
C GLN A 24 8.52 -23.52 16.98
N GLU A 25 9.80 -23.93 17.09
CA GLU A 25 10.53 -23.90 18.37
C GLU A 25 11.18 -22.54 18.65
N ASN A 26 11.60 -21.83 17.60
CA ASN A 26 12.42 -20.62 17.74
C ASN A 26 11.59 -19.34 17.84
N ILE A 27 10.33 -19.35 17.38
CA ILE A 27 9.45 -18.16 17.40
C ILE A 27 9.18 -17.64 18.81
N ASP A 28 9.17 -18.47 19.84
CA ASP A 28 8.92 -18.02 21.21
C ASP A 28 10.03 -17.15 21.79
N LYS A 29 11.24 -17.24 21.24
CA LYS A 29 12.40 -16.46 21.68
C LYS A 29 12.67 -15.27 20.78
N ILE A 30 12.06 -15.20 19.59
CA ILE A 30 12.51 -14.26 18.55
C ILE A 30 12.31 -12.81 19.00
N MET A 31 11.18 -12.48 19.62
CA MET A 31 10.88 -11.11 20.01
C MET A 31 11.80 -10.63 21.14
N ASP A 32 12.18 -11.49 22.07
CA ASP A 32 13.17 -11.15 23.10
C ASP A 32 14.55 -10.85 22.50
N LEU A 33 14.94 -11.57 21.45
CA LEU A 33 16.20 -11.35 20.74
C LEU A 33 16.15 -10.05 19.91
N VAL A 34 15.08 -9.84 19.15
CA VAL A 34 14.83 -8.58 18.43
C VAL A 34 14.84 -7.41 19.41
N ASN A 35 14.23 -7.57 20.59
CA ASN A 35 14.15 -6.50 21.58
C ASN A 35 15.49 -6.10 22.19
N LYS A 36 16.47 -7.00 22.20
CA LYS A 36 17.84 -6.69 22.65
C LYS A 36 18.66 -5.96 21.59
N LEU A 37 18.37 -6.18 20.31
CA LEU A 37 19.14 -5.62 19.19
C LEU A 37 18.55 -4.32 18.65
N VAL A 38 17.23 -4.17 18.67
CA VAL A 38 16.53 -3.04 18.05
C VAL A 38 16.15 -2.01 19.11
N PRO A 39 16.51 -0.72 18.93
CA PRO A 39 16.14 0.34 19.86
C PRO A 39 14.63 0.37 20.18
N ASN A 40 14.27 0.64 21.43
CA ASN A 40 12.86 0.60 21.89
C ASN A 40 11.92 1.53 21.10
N ARG A 41 12.45 2.64 20.55
CA ARG A 41 11.68 3.60 19.74
C ARG A 41 11.26 3.05 18.37
N VAL A 42 11.88 1.97 17.89
CA VAL A 42 11.59 1.43 16.56
C VAL A 42 10.46 0.41 16.68
N PHE A 43 9.29 0.80 16.17
CA PHE A 43 8.06 0.00 16.09
C PHE A 43 7.61 -0.65 17.42
N PRO A 44 7.53 0.08 18.55
CA PRO A 44 7.17 -0.50 19.84
C PRO A 44 5.79 -1.19 19.80
N VAL A 45 4.78 -0.52 19.23
CA VAL A 45 3.41 -1.03 19.13
C VAL A 45 3.36 -2.30 18.30
N GLN A 46 4.01 -2.33 17.14
CA GLN A 46 4.02 -3.50 16.26
C GLN A 46 4.78 -4.66 16.90
N ARG A 47 5.91 -4.41 17.57
CA ARG A 47 6.68 -5.46 18.26
C ARG A 47 5.89 -6.09 19.42
N GLU A 48 5.13 -5.29 20.15
CA GLU A 48 4.19 -5.81 21.15
C GLU A 48 3.08 -6.64 20.50
N ALA A 49 2.49 -6.16 19.40
CA ALA A 49 1.49 -6.92 18.64
C ALA A 49 2.04 -8.28 18.17
N PHE A 50 3.24 -8.32 17.59
CA PHE A 50 3.90 -9.59 17.23
C PHE A 50 4.12 -10.50 18.44
N THR A 51 4.53 -9.94 19.58
CA THR A 51 4.69 -10.72 20.82
C THR A 51 3.37 -11.36 21.25
N ASN A 52 2.27 -10.62 21.16
CA ASN A 52 0.94 -11.11 21.53
C ASN A 52 0.41 -12.14 20.54
N VAL A 53 0.61 -11.93 19.24
CA VAL A 53 0.28 -12.90 18.18
C VAL A 53 1.01 -14.23 18.41
N ILE A 54 2.31 -14.17 18.70
CA ILE A 54 3.12 -15.36 18.97
C ILE A 54 2.54 -16.10 20.19
N LYS A 55 2.25 -15.39 21.29
CA LYS A 55 1.72 -16.01 22.52
C LYS A 55 0.32 -16.59 22.36
N SER A 56 -0.57 -15.93 21.62
CA SER A 56 -1.97 -16.32 21.50
C SER A 56 -2.17 -17.58 20.65
N ARG A 57 -1.24 -17.86 19.73
CA ARG A 57 -1.33 -18.99 18.78
C ARG A 57 -2.65 -19.01 18.00
N GLY A 58 -3.19 -17.83 17.68
CA GLY A 58 -4.42 -17.66 16.90
C GLY A 58 -4.20 -17.60 15.39
N ASN A 59 -5.19 -17.10 14.64
CA ASN A 59 -5.15 -16.96 13.17
C ASN A 59 -3.91 -16.21 12.65
N TRP A 60 -3.45 -15.18 13.35
CA TRP A 60 -2.24 -14.45 12.96
C TRP A 60 -0.96 -15.28 13.12
N TYR A 61 -0.91 -16.17 14.10
CA TYR A 61 0.19 -17.13 14.24
C TYR A 61 0.17 -18.13 13.09
N ASP A 62 -1.01 -18.62 12.71
CA ASP A 62 -1.17 -19.52 11.56
C ASP A 62 -0.69 -18.85 10.27
N LEU A 63 -1.01 -17.56 10.08
CA LEU A 63 -0.48 -16.79 8.94
C LEU A 63 1.06 -16.71 8.98
N ILE A 64 1.68 -16.46 10.13
CA ILE A 64 3.14 -16.49 10.26
C ILE A 64 3.68 -17.87 9.88
N MET A 65 3.06 -18.96 10.34
CA MET A 65 3.48 -20.32 9.98
C MET A 65 3.32 -20.62 8.48
N ARG A 66 2.26 -20.10 7.84
CA ARG A 66 2.09 -20.18 6.37
C ARG A 66 3.20 -19.44 5.62
N VAL A 67 3.68 -18.31 6.13
CA VAL A 67 4.86 -17.65 5.56
C VAL A 67 6.09 -18.56 5.69
N PHE A 68 6.25 -19.26 6.81
CA PHE A 68 7.35 -20.21 7.03
C PHE A 68 7.22 -21.54 6.28
N SER A 69 6.08 -21.85 5.66
CA SER A 69 5.95 -22.99 4.75
C SER A 69 6.29 -22.66 3.29
N LEU A 70 6.53 -21.39 2.96
CA LEU A 70 6.92 -20.98 1.61
C LEU A 70 8.29 -21.53 1.21
N ASN A 71 8.57 -21.50 -0.09
CA ASN A 71 9.85 -21.87 -0.68
C ASN A 71 11.03 -21.24 0.10
N PRO A 72 11.92 -22.05 0.69
CA PRO A 72 12.92 -21.54 1.63
C PRO A 72 13.92 -20.58 0.97
N GLN A 73 14.30 -20.82 -0.29
CA GLN A 73 15.25 -19.95 -1.00
C GLN A 73 14.69 -18.54 -1.17
N MET A 74 13.41 -18.44 -1.55
CA MET A 74 12.74 -17.16 -1.71
C MET A 74 12.39 -16.53 -0.36
N ARG A 75 11.78 -17.31 0.54
CA ARG A 75 11.30 -16.85 1.85
C ARG A 75 12.41 -16.19 2.67
N THR A 76 13.55 -16.86 2.84
CA THR A 76 14.65 -16.32 3.66
C THR A 76 15.15 -14.98 3.12
N LYS A 77 15.27 -14.85 1.80
CA LYS A 77 15.64 -13.58 1.16
C LYS A 77 14.58 -12.51 1.42
N LEU A 78 13.32 -12.82 1.14
CA LEU A 78 12.21 -11.89 1.32
C LEU A 78 12.08 -11.40 2.77
N LEU A 79 12.19 -12.31 3.76
CA LEU A 79 12.10 -11.95 5.17
C LEU A 79 13.24 -11.04 5.62
N LYS A 80 14.48 -11.33 5.19
CA LYS A 80 15.63 -10.44 5.47
C LYS A 80 15.41 -9.07 4.85
N THR A 81 15.02 -9.01 3.57
CA THR A 81 14.83 -7.73 2.89
C THR A 81 13.65 -6.95 3.47
N LEU A 82 12.50 -7.59 3.71
CA LEU A 82 11.30 -6.92 4.21
C LEU A 82 11.45 -6.49 5.67
N ILE A 83 11.85 -7.40 6.56
CA ILE A 83 11.87 -7.12 8.01
C ILE A 83 13.10 -6.29 8.37
N VAL A 84 14.29 -6.69 7.89
CA VAL A 84 15.56 -6.09 8.32
C VAL A 84 15.83 -4.82 7.52
N ASP A 85 15.99 -4.95 6.19
CA ASP A 85 16.44 -3.83 5.37
C ASP A 85 15.35 -2.76 5.22
N ALA A 86 14.14 -3.16 4.83
CA ALA A 86 13.08 -2.23 4.48
C ALA A 86 12.33 -1.63 5.67
N ASN A 87 12.50 -2.17 6.88
CA ASN A 87 11.80 -1.70 8.07
C ASN A 87 12.75 -1.39 9.22
N LEU A 88 13.34 -2.41 9.87
CA LEU A 88 14.10 -2.19 11.10
C LEU A 88 15.30 -1.25 10.94
N LEU A 89 16.01 -1.33 9.80
CA LEU A 89 17.15 -0.47 9.49
C LEU A 89 16.76 0.81 8.73
N ALA A 90 15.79 0.73 7.82
CA ALA A 90 15.37 1.86 6.99
C ALA A 90 14.57 2.92 7.77
N TRP A 91 13.67 2.51 8.67
CA TRP A 91 12.75 3.43 9.35
C TRP A 91 13.47 4.55 10.14
N PRO A 92 14.53 4.26 10.93
CA PRO A 92 15.29 5.32 11.58
C PRO A 92 15.91 6.34 10.61
N GLU A 93 16.35 5.91 9.43
CA GLU A 93 16.92 6.82 8.42
C GLU A 93 15.82 7.64 7.75
N GLN A 94 14.65 7.05 7.50
CA GLN A 94 13.48 7.80 7.01
C GLN A 94 13.06 8.90 8.01
N GLU A 95 12.90 8.59 9.30
CA GLU A 95 12.55 9.59 10.33
C GLU A 95 13.57 10.72 10.38
N LYS A 96 14.87 10.38 10.37
CA LYS A 96 15.95 11.36 10.33
C LYS A 96 15.90 12.21 9.06
N ASN A 97 15.58 11.65 7.90
CA ASN A 97 15.48 12.40 6.65
C ASN A 97 14.22 13.30 6.62
N ARG A 98 13.09 12.85 7.16
CA ARG A 98 11.87 13.68 7.35
C ARG A 98 12.20 14.91 8.19
N GLU A 99 12.94 14.73 9.28
CA GLU A 99 13.41 15.83 10.12
C GLU A 99 14.48 16.70 9.44
N LYS A 100 15.48 16.10 8.78
CA LYS A 100 16.57 16.83 8.14
C LYS A 100 16.07 17.73 7.01
N TYR A 101 15.21 17.21 6.14
CA TYR A 101 14.75 17.91 4.95
C TYR A 101 13.45 18.68 5.14
N GLN A 102 12.77 18.47 6.29
CA GLN A 102 11.49 19.10 6.63
C GLN A 102 10.43 18.87 5.53
N CYS A 103 10.37 17.65 5.02
CA CYS A 103 9.39 17.18 4.06
C CYS A 103 9.00 15.74 4.39
N ASN A 104 7.97 15.22 3.73
CA ASN A 104 7.66 13.81 3.81
C ASN A 104 8.75 12.95 3.14
N VAL A 105 8.93 11.73 3.64
CA VAL A 105 9.75 10.67 3.02
C VAL A 105 8.95 9.37 3.10
N PRO A 106 8.64 8.72 1.97
CA PRO A 106 7.71 7.60 1.96
C PRO A 106 8.34 6.29 2.44
N TRP A 107 7.47 5.42 2.96
CA TRP A 107 7.81 4.03 3.23
C TRP A 107 7.88 3.20 1.93
N ALA A 108 6.95 3.46 1.01
CA ALA A 108 6.92 2.81 -0.30
C ALA A 108 6.77 3.82 -1.45
N ILE A 109 7.33 3.50 -2.60
CA ILE A 109 7.10 4.25 -3.85
C ILE A 109 6.30 3.37 -4.80
N LEU A 110 5.14 3.86 -5.23
CA LEU A 110 4.37 3.24 -6.29
C LEU A 110 4.88 3.80 -7.61
N LEU A 111 5.12 2.94 -8.59
CA LEU A 111 5.59 3.37 -9.89
C LEU A 111 4.91 2.57 -11.00
N ASP A 112 4.60 3.27 -12.09
CA ASP A 112 4.04 2.69 -13.30
C ASP A 112 5.18 2.45 -14.31
N PRO A 113 5.71 1.22 -14.47
CA PRO A 113 6.79 0.98 -15.41
C PRO A 113 6.36 1.21 -16.87
N THR A 114 5.06 1.07 -17.13
CA THR A 114 4.44 1.24 -18.43
C THR A 114 2.97 1.63 -18.26
N SER A 115 2.42 2.30 -19.26
CA SER A 115 0.96 2.49 -19.39
C SER A 115 0.30 1.39 -20.23
N ALA A 116 1.09 0.51 -20.89
CA ALA A 116 0.56 -0.55 -21.74
C ALA A 116 -0.08 -1.66 -20.90
N CYS A 117 -1.31 -2.04 -21.23
CA CYS A 117 -2.03 -3.16 -20.62
C CYS A 117 -2.59 -4.09 -21.68
N ASN A 118 -2.62 -5.39 -21.40
CA ASN A 118 -3.21 -6.40 -22.26
C ASN A 118 -4.70 -6.69 -21.94
N LEU A 119 -5.32 -5.91 -21.03
CA LEU A 119 -6.75 -5.90 -20.72
C LEU A 119 -7.33 -4.48 -20.82
N HIS A 120 -8.66 -4.37 -20.87
CA HIS A 120 -9.40 -3.10 -20.94
C HIS A 120 -10.53 -3.08 -19.90
N CYS A 121 -10.15 -3.10 -18.62
CA CYS A 121 -11.08 -3.27 -17.51
C CYS A 121 -12.03 -2.06 -17.37
N THR A 122 -13.30 -2.32 -17.04
CA THR A 122 -14.27 -1.27 -16.72
C THR A 122 -13.85 -0.52 -15.46
N GLY A 123 -13.82 0.83 -15.54
CA GLY A 123 -13.48 1.70 -14.41
C GLY A 123 -11.99 1.69 -14.02
N CYS A 124 -11.08 1.42 -14.96
CA CYS A 124 -9.64 1.43 -14.71
C CYS A 124 -9.08 2.87 -14.65
N TRP A 125 -8.58 3.29 -13.49
CA TRP A 125 -7.95 4.61 -13.32
C TRP A 125 -6.65 4.75 -14.14
N ALA A 126 -5.87 3.67 -14.29
CA ALA A 126 -4.61 3.70 -15.02
C ALA A 126 -4.79 3.87 -16.55
N ALA A 127 -6.01 3.70 -17.06
CA ALA A 127 -6.31 3.90 -18.48
C ALA A 127 -6.16 5.37 -18.93
N GLU A 128 -6.21 6.32 -17.98
CA GLU A 128 -6.11 7.76 -18.25
C GLU A 128 -4.71 8.20 -18.73
N TYR A 129 -3.66 7.37 -18.50
CA TYR A 129 -2.31 7.59 -19.03
C TYR A 129 -2.13 7.08 -20.48
N GLY A 130 -3.17 6.53 -21.09
CA GLY A 130 -3.09 5.90 -22.41
C GLY A 130 -2.29 4.60 -22.38
N TYR A 131 -1.51 4.31 -23.44
CA TYR A 131 -0.90 2.99 -23.64
C TYR A 131 0.51 3.02 -24.24
N LYS A 132 1.16 4.20 -24.29
CA LYS A 132 2.44 4.40 -25.00
C LYS A 132 3.60 4.84 -24.11
N GLN A 133 3.31 5.25 -22.87
CA GLN A 133 4.32 5.74 -21.94
C GLN A 133 5.05 4.61 -21.23
N ASN A 134 6.33 4.82 -20.97
CA ASN A 134 7.25 3.85 -20.37
C ASN A 134 8.40 4.60 -19.66
N LEU A 135 8.68 4.24 -18.41
CA LEU A 135 9.93 4.62 -17.74
C LEU A 135 11.08 3.75 -18.26
N SER A 136 12.23 4.29 -18.63
CA SER A 136 13.36 3.43 -19.03
C SER A 136 13.83 2.55 -17.86
N PHE A 137 14.61 1.50 -18.15
CA PHE A 137 15.25 0.70 -17.09
C PHE A 137 16.10 1.61 -16.18
N GLU A 138 16.80 2.56 -16.79
CA GLU A 138 17.65 3.54 -16.12
C GLU A 138 16.84 4.50 -15.23
N ASP A 139 15.64 4.90 -15.64
CA ASP A 139 14.76 5.72 -14.81
C ASP A 139 14.33 4.95 -13.55
N ILE A 140 13.88 3.70 -13.70
CA ILE A 140 13.45 2.87 -12.56
C ILE A 140 14.62 2.63 -11.60
N ASP A 141 15.80 2.28 -12.13
CA ASP A 141 17.03 2.11 -11.35
C ASP A 141 17.43 3.40 -10.60
N SER A 142 17.34 4.55 -11.26
CA SER A 142 17.60 5.86 -10.66
C SER A 142 16.62 6.15 -9.52
N ILE A 143 15.32 5.92 -9.72
CA ILE A 143 14.27 6.08 -8.70
C ILE A 143 14.57 5.21 -7.48
N VAL A 144 14.88 3.92 -7.69
CA VAL A 144 15.18 2.99 -6.60
C VAL A 144 16.47 3.40 -5.86
N THR A 145 17.48 3.85 -6.60
CA THR A 145 18.74 4.31 -6.00
C THR A 145 18.51 5.55 -5.12
N GLN A 146 17.80 6.55 -5.63
CA GLN A 146 17.48 7.77 -4.89
C GLN A 146 16.56 7.49 -3.69
N GLY A 147 15.58 6.60 -3.84
CA GLY A 147 14.69 6.19 -2.76
C GLY A 147 15.47 5.56 -1.60
N LYS A 148 16.42 4.67 -1.89
CA LYS A 148 17.29 4.07 -0.87
C LYS A 148 18.13 5.09 -0.11
N GLU A 149 18.63 6.13 -0.76
CA GLU A 149 19.37 7.20 -0.10
C GLU A 149 18.50 7.97 0.91
N LEU A 150 17.18 8.02 0.67
CA LEU A 150 16.20 8.59 1.59
C LEU A 150 15.69 7.59 2.64
N GLY A 151 15.98 6.30 2.48
CA GLY A 151 15.52 5.21 3.34
C GLY A 151 14.26 4.49 2.84
N THR A 152 13.83 4.68 1.60
CA THR A 152 12.71 3.94 0.98
C THR A 152 13.23 2.66 0.29
N HIS A 153 12.71 1.51 0.72
CA HIS A 153 13.16 0.19 0.26
C HIS A 153 12.02 -0.69 -0.27
N ILE A 154 10.80 -0.15 -0.36
CA ILE A 154 9.64 -0.87 -0.85
C ILE A 154 9.13 -0.15 -2.10
N TYR A 155 9.00 -0.92 -3.16
CA TYR A 155 8.56 -0.42 -4.45
C TYR A 155 7.37 -1.26 -4.90
N ILE A 156 6.34 -0.60 -5.39
CA ILE A 156 5.10 -1.24 -5.78
C ILE A 156 4.85 -0.90 -7.23
N TYR A 157 4.94 -1.91 -8.09
CA TYR A 157 4.63 -1.77 -9.50
C TYR A 157 3.12 -1.79 -9.72
N THR A 158 2.65 -0.80 -10.47
CA THR A 158 1.29 -0.60 -10.93
C THR A 158 1.34 -0.11 -12.40
N GLY A 159 0.25 0.38 -12.97
CA GLY A 159 0.25 1.05 -14.27
C GLY A 159 0.30 0.09 -15.44
N GLY A 160 -0.56 0.33 -16.42
CA GLY A 160 -0.84 -0.67 -17.44
C GLY A 160 -0.94 -2.09 -16.83
N GLU A 161 -0.27 -3.05 -17.46
CA GLU A 161 0.11 -4.33 -16.84
C GLU A 161 1.65 -4.36 -16.66
N PRO A 162 2.19 -4.29 -15.44
CA PRO A 162 3.64 -4.25 -15.22
C PRO A 162 4.39 -5.45 -15.79
N LEU A 163 3.77 -6.65 -15.78
CA LEU A 163 4.43 -7.86 -16.25
C LEU A 163 4.65 -7.90 -17.77
N VAL A 164 4.09 -6.96 -18.54
CA VAL A 164 4.52 -6.70 -19.93
C VAL A 164 6.02 -6.38 -19.98
N ARG A 165 6.56 -5.84 -18.89
CA ARG A 165 7.99 -5.50 -18.71
C ARG A 165 8.72 -6.41 -17.74
N LYS A 166 8.22 -7.64 -17.50
CA LYS A 166 8.77 -8.56 -16.50
C LYS A 166 10.29 -8.74 -16.56
N HIS A 167 10.89 -8.78 -17.75
CA HIS A 167 12.35 -8.89 -17.90
C HIS A 167 13.12 -7.71 -17.31
N ASP A 168 12.66 -6.47 -17.50
CA ASP A 168 13.29 -5.30 -16.90
C ASP A 168 13.07 -5.28 -15.38
N LEU A 169 11.85 -5.59 -14.93
CA LEU A 169 11.52 -5.59 -13.51
C LEU A 169 12.33 -6.63 -12.73
N ILE A 170 12.53 -7.82 -13.29
CA ILE A 170 13.39 -8.86 -12.70
C ILE A 170 14.85 -8.40 -12.63
N ARG A 171 15.37 -7.71 -13.65
CA ARG A 171 16.72 -7.11 -13.61
C ARG A 171 16.85 -6.03 -12.54
N ILE A 172 15.81 -5.24 -12.30
CA ILE A 172 15.77 -4.27 -11.18
C ILE A 172 15.82 -5.02 -9.84
N CYS A 173 15.04 -6.10 -9.68
CA CYS A 173 15.07 -6.93 -8.48
C CYS A 173 16.46 -7.52 -8.19
N GLU A 174 17.19 -7.98 -9.22
CA GLU A 174 18.57 -8.46 -9.10
C GLU A 174 19.53 -7.36 -8.64
N LYS A 175 19.38 -6.15 -9.18
CA LYS A 175 20.25 -5.01 -8.87
C LYS A 175 20.02 -4.46 -7.46
N HIS A 176 18.80 -4.56 -6.95
CA HIS A 176 18.39 -3.99 -5.66
C HIS A 176 17.85 -5.07 -4.70
N GLN A 177 18.70 -6.03 -4.34
CA GLN A 177 18.37 -7.13 -3.42
C GLN A 177 18.04 -6.68 -1.99
N ASP A 178 18.37 -5.43 -1.64
CA ASP A 178 17.99 -4.77 -0.38
C ASP A 178 16.64 -4.04 -0.46
N CYS A 179 15.86 -4.26 -1.53
CA CYS A 179 14.52 -3.73 -1.71
C CYS A 179 13.50 -4.84 -1.95
N VAL A 180 12.26 -4.60 -1.51
CA VAL A 180 11.11 -5.47 -1.79
C VAL A 180 10.28 -4.85 -2.91
N PHE A 181 9.86 -5.69 -3.85
CA PHE A 181 9.06 -5.30 -5.00
C PHE A 181 7.71 -6.00 -4.94
N LEU A 182 6.63 -5.25 -4.74
CA LEU A 182 5.26 -5.73 -4.92
C LEU A 182 4.81 -5.41 -6.33
N CYS A 183 3.94 -6.22 -6.93
CA CYS A 183 3.37 -5.93 -8.25
C CYS A 183 1.87 -6.18 -8.26
N PHE A 184 1.07 -5.13 -8.47
CA PHE A 184 -0.33 -5.31 -8.84
C PHE A 184 -0.37 -5.79 -10.29
N THR A 185 -0.97 -6.96 -10.52
CA THR A 185 -0.99 -7.60 -11.85
C THR A 185 -2.33 -8.26 -12.11
N ASN A 186 -2.77 -8.24 -13.37
CA ASN A 186 -3.89 -9.03 -13.86
C ASN A 186 -3.56 -10.53 -13.99
N SER A 187 -2.32 -10.93 -13.68
CA SER A 187 -1.80 -12.30 -13.60
C SER A 187 -1.69 -13.09 -14.90
N THR A 188 -2.19 -12.55 -16.02
CA THR A 188 -2.23 -13.27 -17.31
C THR A 188 -0.85 -13.57 -17.91
N LEU A 189 0.22 -12.96 -17.38
CA LEU A 189 1.60 -13.13 -17.82
C LEU A 189 2.49 -13.88 -16.82
N ILE A 190 1.89 -14.43 -15.75
CA ILE A 190 2.56 -15.32 -14.81
C ILE A 190 2.63 -16.71 -15.45
N ASP A 191 3.84 -17.09 -15.86
CA ASP A 191 4.19 -18.39 -16.43
C ASP A 191 5.26 -19.08 -15.56
N GLU A 192 5.58 -20.34 -15.84
CA GLU A 192 6.57 -21.12 -15.10
C GLU A 192 7.94 -20.43 -15.06
N ALA A 193 8.36 -19.84 -16.18
CA ALA A 193 9.63 -19.14 -16.27
C ALA A 193 9.67 -17.91 -15.33
N PHE A 194 8.58 -17.15 -15.24
CA PHE A 194 8.48 -16.04 -14.30
C PHE A 194 8.49 -16.50 -12.84
N CYS A 195 7.85 -17.63 -12.52
CA CYS A 195 7.94 -18.21 -11.19
C CYS A 195 9.38 -18.62 -10.83
N ASP A 196 10.15 -19.17 -11.77
CA ASP A 196 11.55 -19.51 -11.56
C ASP A 196 12.41 -18.24 -11.33
N ASP A 197 12.11 -17.16 -12.06
CA ASP A 197 12.71 -15.84 -11.82
C ASP A 197 12.40 -15.31 -10.42
N MET A 198 11.16 -15.45 -9.93
CA MET A 198 10.77 -15.06 -8.57
C MET A 198 11.59 -15.78 -7.50
N ILE A 199 11.81 -17.10 -7.63
CA ILE A 199 12.65 -17.87 -6.72
C ILE A 199 14.09 -17.34 -6.73
N ARG A 200 14.60 -17.06 -7.93
CA ARG A 200 15.97 -16.61 -8.16
C ARG A 200 16.24 -15.26 -7.50
N VAL A 201 15.36 -14.26 -7.73
CA VAL A 201 15.53 -12.91 -7.17
C VAL A 201 15.12 -12.83 -5.70
N GLY A 202 14.08 -13.57 -5.28
CA GLY A 202 13.68 -13.73 -3.90
C GLY A 202 13.05 -12.52 -3.21
N ASN A 203 12.85 -11.40 -3.92
CA ASN A 203 12.35 -10.13 -3.38
C ASN A 203 11.20 -9.51 -4.21
N PHE A 204 10.51 -10.32 -5.01
CA PHE A 204 9.35 -9.91 -5.81
C PHE A 204 8.09 -10.66 -5.36
N VAL A 205 6.98 -9.95 -5.13
CA VAL A 205 5.71 -10.53 -4.67
C VAL A 205 4.55 -10.00 -5.52
N PRO A 206 3.78 -10.86 -6.22
CA PRO A 206 2.60 -10.41 -6.95
C PRO A 206 1.39 -10.23 -6.01
N ALA A 207 0.58 -9.22 -6.32
CA ALA A 207 -0.76 -9.01 -5.81
C ALA A 207 -1.75 -9.19 -6.97
N ILE A 208 -2.43 -10.33 -6.99
CA ILE A 208 -3.28 -10.79 -8.08
C ILE A 208 -4.61 -10.06 -8.04
N SER A 209 -4.93 -9.36 -9.11
CA SER A 209 -6.18 -8.65 -9.29
C SER A 209 -7.38 -9.61 -9.45
N ALA A 210 -8.32 -9.62 -8.50
CA ALA A 210 -9.55 -10.41 -8.56
C ALA A 210 -10.73 -9.72 -7.84
N GLU A 211 -11.96 -9.86 -8.31
CA GLU A 211 -13.15 -9.11 -7.83
C GLU A 211 -14.19 -10.00 -7.14
N GLY A 212 -13.76 -11.03 -6.43
CA GLY A 212 -14.65 -12.01 -5.81
C GLY A 212 -14.71 -13.29 -6.64
N ASN A 213 -15.86 -13.57 -7.25
CA ASN A 213 -16.06 -14.80 -8.03
C ASN A 213 -15.83 -14.60 -9.54
N GLU A 214 -16.02 -15.66 -10.31
CA GLU A 214 -15.88 -15.65 -11.77
C GLU A 214 -16.77 -14.60 -12.43
N HIS A 215 -18.05 -14.54 -12.03
CA HIS A 215 -19.01 -13.60 -12.61
C HIS A 215 -18.57 -12.15 -12.42
N THR A 216 -18.22 -11.76 -11.19
CA THR A 216 -17.85 -10.36 -10.89
C THR A 216 -16.48 -9.99 -11.46
N THR A 217 -15.53 -10.93 -11.48
CA THR A 217 -14.20 -10.74 -12.06
C THR A 217 -14.29 -10.56 -13.57
N ASP A 218 -14.97 -11.47 -14.27
CA ASP A 218 -15.07 -11.42 -15.73
C ASP A 218 -15.94 -10.25 -16.21
N ALA A 219 -17.00 -9.90 -15.48
CA ALA A 219 -17.84 -8.73 -15.79
C ALA A 219 -17.03 -7.43 -15.85
N ARG A 220 -15.98 -7.31 -15.03
CA ARG A 220 -15.13 -6.11 -15.01
C ARG A 220 -13.90 -6.24 -15.91
N ARG A 221 -13.27 -7.41 -15.97
CA ARG A 221 -11.94 -7.60 -16.58
C ARG A 221 -11.97 -8.25 -17.96
N GLY A 222 -13.11 -8.80 -18.36
CA GLY A 222 -13.33 -9.51 -19.61
C GLY A 222 -13.43 -11.03 -19.39
N GLU A 223 -14.23 -11.68 -20.24
CA GLU A 223 -14.53 -13.12 -20.19
C GLU A 223 -13.25 -14.00 -20.19
N GLY A 224 -13.22 -14.99 -19.31
CA GLY A 224 -12.12 -15.94 -19.15
C GLY A 224 -10.94 -15.38 -18.36
N THR A 225 -11.07 -14.23 -17.71
CA THR A 225 -9.99 -13.66 -16.87
C THR A 225 -9.86 -14.41 -15.57
N TYR A 226 -10.97 -14.79 -14.94
CA TYR A 226 -10.98 -15.58 -13.70
C TYR A 226 -10.22 -16.91 -13.86
N ALA A 227 -10.45 -17.63 -14.96
CA ALA A 227 -9.73 -18.88 -15.24
C ALA A 227 -8.21 -18.68 -15.36
N LYS A 228 -7.76 -17.53 -15.88
CA LYS A 228 -6.32 -17.20 -15.95
C LYS A 228 -5.75 -16.86 -14.57
N ILE A 229 -6.53 -16.19 -13.73
CA ILE A 229 -6.19 -15.91 -12.33
C ILE A 229 -6.01 -17.22 -11.54
N GLU A 230 -6.96 -18.14 -11.62
CA GLU A 230 -6.88 -19.48 -11.00
C GLU A 230 -5.63 -20.24 -11.48
N HIS A 231 -5.33 -20.19 -12.78
CA HIS A 231 -4.13 -20.82 -13.33
C HIS A 231 -2.84 -20.21 -12.76
N ALA A 232 -2.74 -18.88 -12.70
CA ALA A 232 -1.58 -18.20 -12.16
C ALA A 232 -1.37 -18.48 -10.66
N MET A 233 -2.44 -18.45 -9.85
CA MET A 233 -2.38 -18.79 -8.43
C MET A 233 -1.97 -20.25 -8.21
N LYS A 234 -2.46 -21.17 -9.05
CA LYS A 234 -2.00 -22.55 -9.04
C LYS A 234 -0.49 -22.67 -9.29
N LEU A 235 0.05 -21.99 -10.31
CA LEU A 235 1.50 -22.01 -10.60
C LEU A 235 2.35 -21.50 -9.43
N LEU A 236 1.89 -20.44 -8.77
CA LEU A 236 2.54 -19.86 -7.59
C LEU A 236 2.49 -20.82 -6.40
N ARG A 237 1.32 -21.41 -6.13
CA ARG A 237 1.10 -22.38 -5.05
C ARG A 237 1.90 -23.66 -5.23
N GLU A 238 1.99 -24.20 -6.44
CA GLU A 238 2.79 -25.42 -6.74
C GLU A 238 4.30 -25.23 -6.51
N ARG A 239 4.76 -23.99 -6.38
CA ARG A 239 6.16 -23.62 -6.10
C ARG A 239 6.35 -22.98 -4.73
N ASP A 240 5.33 -22.99 -3.89
CA ASP A 240 5.31 -22.37 -2.56
C ASP A 240 5.74 -20.88 -2.59
N LEU A 241 5.30 -20.13 -3.61
CA LEU A 241 5.64 -18.72 -3.77
C LEU A 241 4.64 -17.81 -3.05
N PRO A 242 5.10 -16.73 -2.39
CA PRO A 242 4.20 -15.76 -1.78
C PRO A 242 3.46 -14.97 -2.83
N PHE A 243 2.17 -14.79 -2.60
CA PHE A 243 1.34 -13.82 -3.31
C PHE A 243 0.21 -13.35 -2.41
N GLY A 244 -0.44 -12.27 -2.84
CA GLY A 244 -1.70 -11.83 -2.27
C GLY A 244 -2.71 -11.50 -3.36
N ILE A 245 -3.86 -11.02 -2.93
CA ILE A 245 -4.93 -10.55 -3.81
C ILE A 245 -5.02 -9.02 -3.75
N SER A 246 -5.46 -8.42 -4.84
CA SER A 246 -5.88 -7.02 -4.91
C SER A 246 -7.30 -6.96 -5.45
N THR A 247 -8.22 -6.54 -4.59
CA THR A 247 -9.64 -6.49 -4.87
C THR A 247 -10.07 -5.04 -4.94
N CYS A 248 -10.52 -4.60 -6.12
CA CYS A 248 -11.26 -3.35 -6.22
C CYS A 248 -12.76 -3.63 -6.18
N TRP A 249 -13.41 -3.14 -5.14
CA TRP A 249 -14.83 -3.32 -4.87
C TRP A 249 -15.60 -2.03 -5.16
N THR A 250 -16.83 -2.21 -5.61
CA THR A 250 -17.75 -1.22 -6.18
C THR A 250 -19.13 -1.43 -5.57
N SER A 251 -20.06 -0.52 -5.85
CA SER A 251 -21.48 -0.74 -5.53
C SER A 251 -22.07 -2.01 -6.14
N ALA A 252 -21.52 -2.50 -7.26
CA ALA A 252 -22.03 -3.65 -7.99
C ALA A 252 -21.52 -5.02 -7.48
N ASN A 253 -20.43 -5.08 -6.71
CA ASN A 253 -19.83 -6.34 -6.26
C ASN A 253 -19.52 -6.40 -4.76
N ALA A 254 -19.84 -5.37 -3.98
CA ALA A 254 -19.60 -5.34 -2.53
C ALA A 254 -20.11 -6.61 -1.82
N ASP A 255 -21.34 -7.04 -2.11
CA ASP A 255 -21.96 -8.21 -1.48
C ASP A 255 -21.29 -9.54 -1.85
N THR A 256 -20.60 -9.60 -2.99
CA THR A 256 -19.82 -10.80 -3.38
C THR A 256 -18.45 -10.79 -2.72
N VAL A 257 -17.84 -9.61 -2.62
CA VAL A 257 -16.51 -9.42 -2.06
C VAL A 257 -16.51 -9.58 -0.53
N ALA A 258 -17.56 -9.07 0.14
CA ALA A 258 -17.72 -9.03 1.60
C ALA A 258 -18.27 -10.34 2.20
N THR A 259 -17.69 -11.48 1.82
CA THR A 259 -18.16 -12.80 2.28
C THR A 259 -17.04 -13.62 2.89
N GLU A 260 -17.36 -14.40 3.93
CA GLU A 260 -16.41 -15.36 4.50
C GLU A 260 -15.96 -16.39 3.44
N GLU A 261 -16.87 -16.80 2.54
CA GLU A 261 -16.58 -17.73 1.44
C GLU A 261 -15.48 -17.19 0.51
N ASN A 262 -15.56 -15.92 0.12
CA ASN A 262 -14.52 -15.29 -0.70
C ASN A 262 -13.17 -15.23 0.04
N MET A 263 -13.17 -14.95 1.36
CA MET A 263 -11.95 -14.99 2.16
C MET A 263 -11.36 -16.40 2.27
N ASP A 264 -12.21 -17.41 2.48
CA ASP A 264 -11.80 -18.80 2.56
C ASP A 264 -11.25 -19.30 1.23
N TRP A 265 -11.82 -18.88 0.10
CA TRP A 265 -11.27 -19.12 -1.24
C TRP A 265 -9.88 -18.51 -1.38
N MET A 266 -9.69 -17.21 -1.06
CA MET A 266 -8.36 -16.57 -1.14
C MET A 266 -7.31 -17.31 -0.31
N ILE A 267 -7.67 -17.73 0.91
CA ILE A 267 -6.77 -18.48 1.79
C ILE A 267 -6.47 -19.86 1.21
N GLY A 268 -7.48 -20.56 0.70
CA GLY A 268 -7.36 -21.88 0.08
C GLY A 268 -6.49 -21.87 -1.17
N GLU A 269 -6.58 -20.81 -1.97
CA GLU A 269 -5.70 -20.61 -3.13
C GLU A 269 -4.24 -20.32 -2.73
N GLY A 270 -4.00 -19.91 -1.48
CA GLY A 270 -2.66 -19.70 -0.93
C GLY A 270 -2.32 -18.22 -0.67
N ALA A 271 -3.26 -17.29 -0.86
CA ALA A 271 -3.00 -15.88 -0.63
C ALA A 271 -2.64 -15.59 0.83
N LEU A 272 -1.62 -14.75 1.03
CA LEU A 272 -1.11 -14.35 2.35
C LEU A 272 -1.70 -13.00 2.80
N PHE A 273 -2.08 -12.17 1.85
CA PHE A 273 -2.67 -10.86 2.09
C PHE A 273 -3.70 -10.50 1.02
N CYS A 274 -4.57 -9.55 1.34
CA CYS A 274 -5.51 -8.97 0.38
C CYS A 274 -5.59 -7.44 0.54
N TRP A 275 -5.40 -6.72 -0.56
CA TRP A 275 -5.62 -5.28 -0.63
C TRP A 275 -7.05 -5.00 -1.10
N TYR A 276 -7.85 -4.35 -0.26
CA TYR A 276 -9.18 -3.86 -0.61
C TYR A 276 -9.12 -2.39 -1.02
N PHE A 277 -9.52 -2.12 -2.26
CA PHE A 277 -9.63 -0.78 -2.82
C PHE A 277 -11.10 -0.47 -3.11
N HIS A 278 -11.62 0.55 -2.45
CA HIS A 278 -12.88 1.18 -2.84
C HIS A 278 -12.66 1.84 -4.21
N PHE A 279 -13.54 1.55 -5.17
CA PHE A 279 -13.60 2.26 -6.45
C PHE A 279 -13.63 3.79 -6.28
N MET A 280 -12.74 4.49 -6.97
CA MET A 280 -12.71 5.96 -7.04
C MET A 280 -13.00 6.40 -8.48
N PRO A 281 -13.86 7.42 -8.69
CA PRO A 281 -14.26 7.85 -10.03
C PRO A 281 -13.20 8.78 -10.63
N VAL A 282 -11.96 8.31 -10.82
CA VAL A 282 -10.84 9.10 -11.36
C VAL A 282 -10.81 9.00 -12.88
N GLY A 283 -10.62 10.14 -13.55
CA GLY A 283 -10.60 10.24 -15.00
C GLY A 283 -11.85 10.92 -15.55
N ARG A 284 -11.71 11.65 -16.65
CA ARG A 284 -12.76 12.52 -17.18
C ARG A 284 -14.09 11.79 -17.43
N ASN A 285 -14.01 10.59 -17.99
CA ASN A 285 -15.17 9.78 -18.38
C ASN A 285 -15.56 8.77 -17.29
N ALA A 286 -14.92 8.80 -16.12
CA ALA A 286 -15.27 7.93 -15.01
C ALA A 286 -16.61 8.37 -14.38
N THR A 287 -17.51 7.40 -14.22
CA THR A 287 -18.82 7.60 -13.59
C THR A 287 -18.75 7.38 -12.07
N SER A 288 -19.57 8.10 -11.31
CA SER A 288 -19.77 7.90 -9.87
C SER A 288 -20.75 6.77 -9.56
N GLU A 289 -21.42 6.17 -10.55
CA GLU A 289 -22.43 5.11 -10.36
C GLU A 289 -21.88 3.84 -9.69
N LEU A 290 -20.59 3.54 -9.91
CA LEU A 290 -19.92 2.38 -9.31
C LEU A 290 -19.35 2.66 -7.92
N MET A 291 -19.49 3.88 -7.40
CA MET A 291 -19.08 4.20 -6.04
C MET A 291 -20.02 3.50 -5.02
N PRO A 292 -19.46 2.74 -4.07
CA PRO A 292 -20.16 2.23 -2.91
C PRO A 292 -21.06 3.25 -2.20
N THR A 293 -22.22 2.77 -1.77
CA THR A 293 -23.08 3.54 -0.85
C THR A 293 -22.46 3.59 0.55
N PRO A 294 -22.89 4.55 1.41
CA PRO A 294 -22.47 4.58 2.81
C PRO A 294 -22.71 3.25 3.54
N GLU A 295 -23.85 2.59 3.30
CA GLU A 295 -24.20 1.32 3.92
C GLU A 295 -23.24 0.20 3.50
N GLN A 296 -22.88 0.14 2.20
CA GLN A 296 -21.91 -0.84 1.70
C GLN A 296 -20.51 -0.60 2.27
N ARG A 297 -20.11 0.67 2.40
CA ARG A 297 -18.82 1.03 3.01
C ARG A 297 -18.75 0.70 4.49
N GLU A 298 -19.81 0.99 5.25
CA GLU A 298 -19.91 0.60 6.66
C GLU A 298 -19.91 -0.93 6.82
N HIS A 299 -20.62 -1.65 5.95
CA HIS A 299 -20.59 -3.10 5.95
C HIS A 299 -19.17 -3.64 5.73
N MET A 300 -18.44 -3.14 4.72
CA MET A 300 -17.05 -3.52 4.46
C MET A 300 -16.12 -3.18 5.64
N TYR A 301 -16.30 -2.01 6.28
CA TYR A 301 -15.55 -1.61 7.46
C TYR A 301 -15.69 -2.62 8.61
N HIS A 302 -16.92 -3.05 8.93
CA HIS A 302 -17.16 -4.03 9.99
C HIS A 302 -16.69 -5.42 9.58
N PHE A 303 -17.02 -5.85 8.37
CA PHE A 303 -16.67 -7.17 7.85
C PHE A 303 -15.16 -7.41 7.86
N ILE A 304 -14.36 -6.50 7.30
CA ILE A 304 -12.90 -6.67 7.22
C ILE A 304 -12.28 -6.76 8.62
N ARG A 305 -12.77 -5.97 9.58
CA ARG A 305 -12.30 -5.98 10.97
C ARG A 305 -12.68 -7.28 11.67
N GLU A 306 -13.91 -7.74 11.51
CA GLU A 306 -14.34 -9.03 12.04
C GLU A 306 -13.50 -10.18 11.46
N MET A 307 -13.20 -10.15 10.17
CA MET A 307 -12.38 -11.18 9.54
C MET A 307 -10.93 -11.20 10.01
N ARG A 308 -10.36 -10.05 10.37
CA ARG A 308 -9.01 -9.97 10.98
C ARG A 308 -8.92 -10.72 12.31
N GLU A 309 -10.03 -10.90 13.02
CA GLU A 309 -10.08 -11.70 14.26
C GLU A 309 -10.24 -13.21 14.01
N LYS A 310 -10.70 -13.60 12.82
CA LYS A 310 -11.08 -15.00 12.51
C LYS A 310 -10.13 -15.69 11.53
N LYS A 311 -9.64 -14.98 10.53
CA LYS A 311 -9.06 -15.57 9.31
C LYS A 311 -7.54 -15.32 9.26
N PRO A 312 -6.71 -16.31 8.87
CA PRO A 312 -5.27 -16.15 8.72
C PRO A 312 -4.90 -15.47 7.40
N LEU A 313 -5.42 -14.26 7.15
CA LEU A 313 -5.21 -13.47 5.94
C LEU A 313 -4.95 -12.01 6.32
N PHE A 314 -3.82 -11.44 5.89
CA PHE A 314 -3.51 -10.04 6.18
C PHE A 314 -4.27 -9.11 5.23
N THR A 315 -5.34 -8.48 5.72
CA THR A 315 -6.13 -7.56 4.91
C THR A 315 -5.67 -6.12 5.10
N LEU A 316 -5.57 -5.36 4.00
CA LEU A 316 -5.35 -3.92 4.00
C LEU A 316 -6.54 -3.26 3.34
N ASP A 317 -7.29 -2.43 4.06
CA ASP A 317 -8.39 -1.64 3.52
C ASP A 317 -7.90 -0.21 3.28
N PHE A 318 -7.64 0.11 2.02
CA PHE A 318 -7.03 1.38 1.63
C PHE A 318 -7.84 2.60 2.08
N GLN A 319 -9.17 2.48 2.20
CA GLN A 319 -10.04 3.61 2.49
C GLN A 319 -10.53 3.64 3.95
N ASN A 320 -10.66 2.49 4.61
CA ASN A 320 -11.22 2.39 5.96
C ASN A 320 -10.16 2.17 7.07
N ASP A 321 -8.89 1.96 6.72
CA ASP A 321 -7.81 1.78 7.71
C ASP A 321 -7.13 3.09 8.18
N GLY A 322 -7.70 4.27 7.85
CA GLY A 322 -7.15 5.56 8.27
C GLY A 322 -6.87 5.64 9.78
N GLU A 323 -7.65 4.96 10.60
CA GLU A 323 -7.50 4.87 12.07
C GLU A 323 -6.27 4.08 12.54
N PHE A 324 -5.71 3.23 11.68
CA PHE A 324 -4.50 2.46 11.98
C PHE A 324 -3.23 3.19 11.51
N VAL A 325 -3.34 4.09 10.54
CA VAL A 325 -2.21 4.73 9.87
C VAL A 325 -2.16 6.26 10.04
N GLY A 326 -3.08 6.84 10.82
CA GLY A 326 -3.15 8.28 11.09
C GLY A 326 -3.69 9.09 9.91
N GLY A 327 -4.77 8.65 9.28
CA GLY A 327 -5.43 9.32 8.17
C GLY A 327 -4.77 9.06 6.81
N CYS A 328 -4.76 10.06 5.92
CA CYS A 328 -4.22 9.92 4.57
C CYS A 328 -2.72 9.57 4.59
N ILE A 329 -2.30 8.68 3.68
CA ILE A 329 -0.90 8.23 3.56
C ILE A 329 -0.17 8.76 2.31
N ALA A 330 -0.86 9.57 1.50
CA ALA A 330 -0.38 10.17 0.25
C ALA A 330 0.67 11.28 0.45
N GLY A 331 1.12 11.89 -0.65
CA GLY A 331 2.01 13.07 -0.64
C GLY A 331 3.38 12.78 -0.02
N GLY A 332 3.84 11.53 -0.18
CA GLY A 332 5.08 11.04 0.41
C GLY A 332 4.99 10.66 1.89
N ARG A 333 3.85 10.84 2.57
CA ARG A 333 3.75 10.58 4.03
C ARG A 333 4.08 9.13 4.37
N ARG A 334 3.43 8.18 3.67
CA ARG A 334 3.86 6.77 3.61
C ARG A 334 4.08 6.29 2.19
N TYR A 335 3.45 6.91 1.20
CA TYR A 335 3.74 6.62 -0.19
C TYR A 335 3.58 7.82 -1.12
N LEU A 336 4.11 7.67 -2.33
CA LEU A 336 3.85 8.51 -3.50
C LEU A 336 3.72 7.65 -4.75
N HIS A 337 3.21 8.23 -5.84
CA HIS A 337 3.08 7.61 -7.14
C HIS A 337 4.01 8.27 -8.16
N ILE A 338 4.62 7.50 -9.07
CA ILE A 338 5.31 8.01 -10.26
C ILE A 338 4.71 7.32 -11.47
N ASN A 339 4.02 8.08 -12.32
CA ASN A 339 3.34 7.51 -13.49
C ASN A 339 4.35 7.14 -14.61
N ALA A 340 3.86 6.50 -15.66
CA ALA A 340 4.72 6.00 -16.75
C ALA A 340 5.34 7.11 -17.63
N ALA A 341 4.89 8.35 -17.49
CA ALA A 341 5.47 9.55 -18.12
C ALA A 341 6.49 10.27 -17.20
N GLY A 342 6.68 9.78 -15.98
CA GLY A 342 7.63 10.32 -15.00
C GLY A 342 7.05 11.37 -14.06
N ASP A 343 5.75 11.71 -14.14
CA ASP A 343 5.17 12.69 -13.22
C ASP A 343 5.09 12.10 -11.82
N VAL A 344 5.51 12.89 -10.83
CA VAL A 344 5.50 12.51 -9.43
C VAL A 344 4.23 13.03 -8.78
N GLU A 345 3.35 12.11 -8.39
CA GLU A 345 1.99 12.37 -7.92
C GLU A 345 1.83 11.98 -6.45
N PRO A 346 0.99 12.70 -5.67
CA PRO A 346 0.80 12.37 -4.25
C PRO A 346 0.22 10.97 -4.01
N CYS A 347 -0.57 10.44 -4.95
CA CYS A 347 -1.39 9.25 -4.80
C CYS A 347 -1.76 8.72 -6.19
N VAL A 348 -1.94 7.41 -6.34
CA VAL A 348 -2.37 6.78 -7.61
C VAL A 348 -3.72 7.27 -8.12
N PHE A 349 -4.52 7.93 -7.27
CA PHE A 349 -5.83 8.50 -7.62
C PHE A 349 -5.80 10.02 -7.79
N ILE A 350 -4.63 10.66 -7.68
CA ILE A 350 -4.45 12.12 -7.73
C ILE A 350 -3.54 12.46 -8.92
N HIS A 351 -4.14 12.52 -10.11
CA HIS A 351 -3.43 12.75 -11.37
C HIS A 351 -3.11 14.23 -11.59
N TYR A 352 -2.38 14.81 -10.64
CA TYR A 352 -1.92 16.20 -10.69
C TYR A 352 -0.49 16.30 -10.19
N SER A 353 0.37 17.00 -10.92
CA SER A 353 1.77 17.18 -10.56
C SER A 353 2.34 18.52 -10.99
N ASN A 354 3.42 18.92 -10.33
CA ASN A 354 4.34 20.00 -10.71
C ASN A 354 5.80 19.54 -10.71
N ALA A 355 6.05 18.22 -10.68
CA ALA A 355 7.39 17.63 -10.69
C ALA A 355 7.42 16.38 -11.57
N ASN A 356 8.42 16.29 -12.43
CA ASN A 356 8.67 15.11 -13.25
C ASN A 356 10.08 14.56 -12.92
N ILE A 357 10.18 13.26 -12.70
CA ILE A 357 11.40 12.60 -12.23
C ILE A 357 12.56 12.66 -13.24
N HIS A 358 12.27 12.94 -14.52
CA HIS A 358 13.31 13.16 -15.52
C HIS A 358 13.98 14.54 -15.37
N ASP A 359 13.30 15.50 -14.73
CA ASP A 359 13.75 16.89 -14.62
C ASP A 359 14.32 17.22 -13.22
N VAL A 360 13.87 16.52 -12.18
CA VAL A 360 14.24 16.80 -10.79
C VAL A 360 14.62 15.53 -10.03
N SER A 361 15.38 15.69 -8.95
CA SER A 361 15.65 14.57 -8.02
C SER A 361 14.38 14.16 -7.28
N LEU A 362 14.34 12.92 -6.77
CA LEU A 362 13.24 12.43 -5.94
C LEU A 362 13.05 13.30 -4.68
N LEU A 363 14.13 13.78 -4.07
CA LEU A 363 14.08 14.68 -2.92
C LEU A 363 13.46 16.03 -3.30
N ASP A 364 13.80 16.58 -4.47
CA ASP A 364 13.22 17.83 -4.94
C ASP A 364 11.73 17.65 -5.29
N ALA A 365 11.35 16.50 -5.85
CA ALA A 365 9.94 16.17 -6.08
C ALA A 365 9.14 16.07 -4.76
N LEU A 366 9.71 15.46 -3.71
CA LEU A 366 9.12 15.43 -2.36
C LEU A 366 8.99 16.81 -1.71
N ARG A 367 9.77 17.78 -2.18
CA ARG A 367 9.75 19.18 -1.73
C ARG A 367 9.04 20.10 -2.72
N SER A 368 8.43 19.53 -3.77
CA SER A 368 7.66 20.27 -4.75
C SER A 368 6.45 20.96 -4.09
N PRO A 369 5.91 22.04 -4.69
CA PRO A 369 4.82 22.78 -4.07
C PRO A 369 3.60 21.92 -3.72
N LEU A 370 3.25 20.91 -4.53
CA LEU A 370 2.08 20.08 -4.24
C LEU A 370 2.35 19.13 -3.06
N PHE A 371 3.52 18.50 -3.02
CA PHE A 371 3.90 17.63 -1.90
C PHE A 371 4.05 18.40 -0.59
N MET A 372 4.59 19.63 -0.63
CA MET A 372 4.66 20.48 0.56
C MET A 372 3.27 20.90 1.03
N LYS A 373 2.32 21.15 0.12
CA LYS A 373 0.92 21.38 0.51
C LYS A 373 0.31 20.17 1.21
N TYR A 374 0.61 18.94 0.77
CA TYR A 374 0.22 17.73 1.50
C TYR A 374 0.91 17.64 2.88
N TYR A 375 2.22 17.88 2.96
CA TYR A 375 2.98 17.90 4.21
C TYR A 375 2.38 18.88 5.24
N GLU A 376 2.04 20.09 4.80
CA GLU A 376 1.52 21.18 5.63
C GLU A 376 0.09 20.95 6.10
N ASN A 377 -0.78 20.42 5.24
CA ASN A 377 -2.22 20.37 5.50
C ASN A 377 -2.69 19.05 6.11
N MET A 378 -1.89 17.98 6.08
CA MET A 378 -2.26 16.70 6.71
C MET A 378 -2.23 16.76 8.26
N PRO A 379 -3.15 16.06 8.95
CA PRO A 379 -4.29 15.32 8.39
C PRO A 379 -5.36 16.26 7.81
N PHE A 380 -6.10 15.83 6.79
CA PHE A 380 -7.13 16.68 6.16
C PHE A 380 -8.45 16.71 6.95
N ASN A 381 -8.65 15.74 7.83
CA ASN A 381 -9.79 15.62 8.73
C ASN A 381 -9.31 14.98 10.04
N ASP A 382 -9.88 15.39 11.17
CA ASP A 382 -9.55 14.80 12.48
C ASP A 382 -10.33 13.49 12.74
N ASN A 383 -11.39 13.22 11.96
CA ASN A 383 -12.02 11.90 11.87
C ASN A 383 -11.35 11.10 10.74
N TYR A 384 -10.57 10.09 11.09
CA TYR A 384 -9.79 9.28 10.14
C TYR A 384 -10.60 8.24 9.36
N LEU A 385 -11.92 8.18 9.54
CA LEU A 385 -12.85 7.57 8.57
C LEU A 385 -13.16 8.52 7.40
N LYS A 386 -12.64 9.75 7.43
CA LYS A 386 -12.71 10.75 6.35
C LYS A 386 -11.30 11.21 5.92
N PRO A 387 -10.37 10.31 5.57
CA PRO A 387 -8.96 10.67 5.42
C PRO A 387 -8.63 11.37 4.10
N CYS A 388 -9.36 11.11 3.01
CA CYS A 388 -8.92 11.46 1.67
C CYS A 388 -9.21 12.94 1.33
N PRO A 389 -8.23 13.68 0.76
CA PRO A 389 -8.43 15.08 0.34
C PRO A 389 -9.29 15.23 -0.93
N MET A 390 -9.67 14.13 -1.57
CA MET A 390 -10.47 14.10 -2.79
C MET A 390 -11.84 13.48 -2.54
N LEU A 391 -11.88 12.38 -1.77
CA LEU A 391 -13.11 11.60 -1.60
C LEU A 391 -13.98 12.14 -0.47
N GLU A 392 -13.51 12.15 0.78
CA GLU A 392 -14.32 12.63 1.91
C GLU A 392 -14.17 14.12 2.21
N ASN A 393 -13.12 14.76 1.68
CA ASN A 393 -12.89 16.20 1.83
C ASN A 393 -12.75 16.86 0.45
N PRO A 394 -13.78 16.79 -0.42
CA PRO A 394 -13.68 17.06 -1.85
C PRO A 394 -13.27 18.51 -2.20
N ASP A 395 -13.41 19.45 -1.27
CA ASP A 395 -12.96 20.84 -1.43
C ASP A 395 -11.44 21.02 -1.20
N VAL A 396 -10.76 20.05 -0.58
CA VAL A 396 -9.34 20.17 -0.22
C VAL A 396 -8.46 20.05 -1.45
N LEU A 397 -8.62 18.99 -2.27
CA LEU A 397 -7.77 18.78 -3.43
C LEU A 397 -7.74 19.98 -4.40
N PRO A 398 -8.89 20.56 -4.84
CA PRO A 398 -8.88 21.73 -5.73
C PRO A 398 -8.10 22.90 -5.16
N LYS A 399 -8.22 23.17 -3.85
CA LYS A 399 -7.45 24.20 -3.16
C LYS A 399 -5.94 23.89 -3.22
N LEU A 400 -5.51 22.67 -2.91
CA LEU A 400 -4.09 22.32 -2.92
C LEU A 400 -3.50 22.40 -4.33
N VAL A 401 -4.24 21.96 -5.36
CA VAL A 401 -3.79 22.04 -6.76
C VAL A 401 -3.67 23.49 -7.20
N ALA A 402 -4.67 24.34 -6.93
CA ALA A 402 -4.64 25.75 -7.27
C ALA A 402 -3.49 26.50 -6.57
N GLU A 403 -3.29 26.28 -5.27
CA GLU A 403 -2.22 26.94 -4.49
C GLU A 403 -0.81 26.47 -4.88
N SER A 404 -0.67 25.23 -5.37
CA SER A 404 0.63 24.66 -5.76
C SER A 404 0.98 24.89 -7.23
N GLY A 405 0.01 25.30 -8.06
CA GLY A 405 0.17 25.41 -9.51
C GLY A 405 0.36 24.07 -10.20
N ALA A 406 -0.01 22.95 -9.57
CA ALA A 406 0.04 21.63 -10.18
C ALA A 406 -0.96 21.52 -11.35
N MET A 407 -0.63 20.67 -12.32
CA MET A 407 -1.41 20.48 -13.53
C MET A 407 -1.83 19.02 -13.66
N SER A 408 -2.94 18.77 -14.35
CA SER A 408 -3.39 17.40 -14.66
C SER A 408 -2.33 16.65 -15.46
N THR A 409 -2.06 15.42 -15.02
CA THR A 409 -1.14 14.46 -15.64
C THR A 409 -1.88 13.43 -16.51
N ASP A 410 -3.21 13.53 -16.61
CA ASP A 410 -4.00 12.72 -17.53
C ASP A 410 -3.58 12.99 -18.98
N LEU A 411 -3.31 11.92 -19.72
CA LEU A 411 -2.79 12.00 -21.09
C LEU A 411 -3.88 11.80 -22.14
N ILE A 412 -4.98 11.14 -21.79
CA ILE A 412 -6.12 10.93 -22.67
C ILE A 412 -6.99 12.20 -22.72
N GLU A 413 -7.57 12.57 -21.59
CA GLU A 413 -8.39 13.76 -21.47
C GLU A 413 -8.21 14.38 -20.09
N LYS A 414 -7.80 15.65 -20.06
CA LYS A 414 -7.47 16.34 -18.81
C LYS A 414 -8.72 16.55 -17.97
N GLU A 415 -8.74 15.95 -16.79
CA GLU A 415 -9.68 16.26 -15.72
C GLU A 415 -9.17 17.45 -14.88
N SER A 416 -10.06 18.41 -14.58
CA SER A 416 -9.76 19.44 -13.59
C SER A 416 -10.14 18.98 -12.18
N PRO A 417 -9.48 19.50 -11.13
CA PRO A 417 -9.83 19.16 -9.75
C PRO A 417 -11.30 19.45 -9.40
N GLU A 418 -11.89 20.49 -10.00
CA GLU A 418 -13.31 20.84 -9.81
C GLU A 418 -14.24 19.79 -10.41
N GLN A 419 -13.91 19.23 -11.57
CA GLN A 419 -14.68 18.17 -12.20
C GLN A 419 -14.62 16.88 -11.37
N LEU A 420 -13.45 16.57 -10.80
CA LEU A 420 -13.29 15.46 -9.88
C LEU A 420 -14.08 15.68 -8.58
N ARG A 421 -14.05 16.89 -8.03
CA ARG A 421 -14.86 17.31 -6.88
C ARG A 421 -16.36 17.14 -7.14
N GLU A 422 -16.85 17.51 -8.31
CA GLU A 422 -18.27 17.34 -8.69
C GLU A 422 -18.71 15.87 -8.61
N LYS A 423 -17.83 14.93 -8.98
CA LYS A 423 -18.11 13.48 -8.90
C LYS A 423 -18.12 12.94 -7.47
N THR A 424 -17.34 13.51 -6.55
CA THR A 424 -17.18 12.98 -5.19
C THR A 424 -18.03 13.69 -4.13
N GLN A 425 -18.51 14.91 -4.39
CA GLN A 425 -19.22 15.73 -3.40
C GLN A 425 -20.42 15.01 -2.76
N ALA A 426 -21.31 14.44 -3.57
CA ALA A 426 -22.50 13.77 -3.05
C ALA A 426 -22.16 12.56 -2.15
N ALA A 427 -21.13 11.80 -2.52
CA ALA A 427 -20.67 10.66 -1.73
C ALA A 427 -20.03 11.11 -0.40
N ALA A 428 -19.28 12.22 -0.41
CA ALA A 428 -18.69 12.80 0.78
C ALA A 428 -19.77 13.25 1.79
N GLU A 429 -20.78 13.97 1.30
CA GLU A 429 -21.91 14.46 2.10
C GLU A 429 -22.72 13.29 2.69
N ALA A 430 -22.93 12.23 1.92
CA ALA A 430 -23.64 11.04 2.37
C ALA A 430 -22.85 10.22 3.40
N TRP A 431 -21.53 10.12 3.25
CA TRP A 431 -20.68 9.36 4.17
C TRP A 431 -20.42 10.07 5.50
N SER A 432 -20.34 11.40 5.51
CA SER A 432 -19.97 12.14 6.74
C SER A 432 -20.80 11.79 7.98
N PRO A 433 -22.15 11.77 7.95
CA PRO A 433 -22.93 11.42 9.14
C PRO A 433 -22.72 9.97 9.61
N VAL A 434 -22.41 9.04 8.69
CA VAL A 434 -22.09 7.64 9.04
C VAL A 434 -20.72 7.57 9.72
N ALA A 435 -19.71 8.22 9.14
CA ALA A 435 -18.39 8.31 9.73
C ALA A 435 -18.40 8.96 11.11
N ASP A 436 -19.18 10.02 11.30
CA ASP A 436 -19.28 10.72 12.59
C ASP A 436 -20.03 9.89 13.64
N ARG A 437 -21.03 9.11 13.21
CA ARG A 437 -21.69 8.14 14.10
C ARG A 437 -20.72 7.07 14.56
N ILE A 438 -20.03 6.38 13.64
CA ILE A 438 -19.07 5.31 13.98
C ILE A 438 -17.96 5.87 14.86
N TRP A 439 -17.39 7.03 14.51
CA TRP A 439 -16.28 7.63 15.23
C TRP A 439 -16.60 7.88 16.70
N ASN A 440 -17.79 8.39 16.99
CA ASN A 440 -18.23 8.77 18.34
C ASN A 440 -19.08 7.69 19.03
N ASP A 441 -19.20 6.49 18.45
CA ASP A 441 -19.93 5.39 19.08
C ASP A 441 -19.11 4.81 20.24
N SER A 442 -19.59 5.01 21.48
CA SER A 442 -18.93 4.52 22.69
C SER A 442 -18.86 3.00 22.80
N ASP A 443 -19.68 2.29 22.01
CA ASP A 443 -19.69 0.84 21.96
C ASP A 443 -18.73 0.28 20.89
N ASP A 444 -18.15 1.13 20.02
CA ASP A 444 -17.14 0.71 19.03
C ASP A 444 -15.81 0.37 19.74
N PRO A 445 -15.17 -0.78 19.44
CA PRO A 445 -13.91 -1.19 20.06
C PRO A 445 -12.75 -0.20 19.94
N LEU A 446 -12.79 0.70 18.93
CA LEU A 446 -11.77 1.74 18.75
C LEU A 446 -12.13 3.08 19.39
N TYR A 447 -13.27 3.22 20.07
CA TYR A 447 -13.66 4.49 20.70
C TYR A 447 -12.56 5.05 21.62
N ALA A 448 -12.11 4.26 22.60
CA ALA A 448 -11.06 4.69 23.52
C ALA A 448 -9.78 5.08 22.77
N LYS A 449 -9.42 4.33 21.72
CA LYS A 449 -8.30 4.70 20.86
C LYS A 449 -8.53 6.10 20.29
N ARG A 450 -9.61 6.34 19.54
CA ARG A 450 -9.92 7.63 18.87
C ARG A 450 -9.85 8.85 19.79
N HIS A 451 -10.27 8.69 21.04
CA HIS A 451 -10.41 9.79 22.00
C HIS A 451 -9.23 9.94 22.97
N GLU A 452 -8.43 8.90 23.19
CA GLU A 452 -7.35 8.92 24.21
C GLU A 452 -5.94 8.81 23.63
N ASP A 453 -5.74 8.10 22.50
CA ASP A 453 -4.43 7.97 21.88
C ASP A 453 -4.11 9.19 21.02
N LYS A 454 -3.18 10.03 21.49
CA LYS A 454 -2.77 11.26 20.81
C LYS A 454 -1.96 11.03 19.52
N SER A 455 -1.46 9.82 19.30
CA SER A 455 -0.73 9.51 18.06
C SER A 455 -1.67 9.05 16.96
N GLN A 456 -2.71 8.26 17.28
CA GLN A 456 -3.62 7.66 16.29
C GLN A 456 -2.89 7.02 15.08
N GLY A 457 -1.71 6.40 15.29
CA GLY A 457 -0.92 5.81 14.20
C GLY A 457 -0.02 6.79 13.42
N MET A 458 0.09 8.04 13.86
CA MET A 458 1.10 9.01 13.41
C MET A 458 2.50 8.60 13.87
N ALA A 459 3.53 8.92 13.07
CA ALA A 459 4.92 8.75 13.47
C ALA A 459 5.43 9.91 14.34
N ASP A 460 6.57 9.74 15.01
CA ASP A 460 7.19 10.81 15.80
C ASP A 460 7.42 12.06 14.95
N SER A 461 7.89 11.91 13.71
CA SER A 461 8.06 13.02 12.77
C SER A 461 6.75 13.74 12.40
N ASP A 462 5.61 13.03 12.34
CA ASP A 462 4.29 13.65 12.18
C ASP A 462 3.96 14.52 13.41
N MET A 463 4.21 14.00 14.61
CA MET A 463 3.93 14.69 15.87
C MET A 463 4.81 15.93 16.06
N HIS A 464 6.12 15.82 15.79
CA HIS A 464 7.05 16.95 15.81
C HIS A 464 6.65 18.05 14.81
N LYS A 465 6.13 17.66 13.63
CA LYS A 465 5.62 18.60 12.64
C LYS A 465 4.41 19.37 13.18
N PHE A 466 3.44 18.69 13.79
CA PHE A 466 2.25 19.34 14.34
C PHE A 466 2.61 20.34 15.45
N GLU A 467 3.52 19.97 16.33
CA GLU A 467 4.03 20.88 17.38
C GLU A 467 4.65 22.14 16.77
N LYS A 468 5.51 22.00 15.76
CA LYS A 468 6.12 23.14 15.04
C LYS A 468 5.09 24.02 14.34
N GLN A 469 4.02 23.44 13.83
CA GLN A 469 2.92 24.15 13.17
C GLN A 469 1.93 24.76 14.15
N GLY A 470 2.06 24.51 15.46
CA GLY A 470 1.05 24.86 16.46
C GLY A 470 -0.29 24.17 16.23
N ARG A 471 -0.30 23.03 15.53
CA ARG A 471 -1.51 22.29 15.20
C ARG A 471 -1.93 21.43 16.40
N ILE A 472 -3.15 21.68 16.87
CA ILE A 472 -3.81 20.87 17.90
C ILE A 472 -4.84 19.98 17.19
N LEU A 473 -4.63 18.67 17.23
CA LEU A 473 -5.61 17.71 16.74
C LEU A 473 -6.79 17.64 17.72
N LYS A 474 -8.01 17.58 17.22
CA LYS A 474 -9.21 17.37 18.04
C LYS A 474 -9.41 15.88 18.30
N TYR A 475 -9.72 15.50 19.55
CA TYR A 475 -9.94 14.12 19.98
C TYR A 475 -11.29 14.03 20.69
N GLY A 476 -12.39 13.94 19.93
CA GLY A 476 -13.75 14.07 20.49
C GLY A 476 -14.11 15.49 20.94
N ASP A 477 -15.40 15.70 21.16
CA ASP A 477 -16.02 16.99 21.53
C ASP A 477 -15.40 17.70 22.74
#